data_AF-A0A431LCQ9-F1
#
_entry.id   AF-A0A431LCQ9-F1
#
_cell.length_a   1.000
_cell.length_b   1.000
_cell.length_c   1.000
_cell.angle_alpha   90.00
_cell.angle_beta   90.00
_cell.angle_gamma   90.00
#
_symmetry.space_group_name_H-M   'P 1'
#
loop_
_entity.id
_entity.type
_entity.pdbx_description
1 polymer ?
#
loop_
_entity_poly.entity_id
_entity_poly.type
_entity_poly.pdbx_seq_one_letter_code
_entity_poly.pdbx_strand_id
1 'polypeptide(L)'
;MKPVTKTRSPRKTARTTTALSPMPLVSRRDTLRDELLATVDLLKRRRAAEIDEGYIEDYIALHWMEWHGGSLRLTTTGENVCKHLASLLSRASPQPAN
;
A
#
# COMPACT_ATOMS: atom_id res chain seq x y z
N MET A 1 6.05 -14.81 58.59
CA MET A 1 4.92 -15.38 57.82
C MET A 1 4.93 -14.76 56.42
N LYS A 2 4.79 -15.59 55.37
CA LYS A 2 4.81 -15.29 53.91
C LYS A 2 3.52 -14.51 53.46
N PRO A 3 3.38 -13.91 52.25
CA PRO A 3 3.96 -14.37 50.98
C PRO A 3 4.46 -13.36 49.91
N VAL A 4 5.12 -14.00 48.94
CA VAL A 4 5.61 -13.62 47.60
C VAL A 4 4.52 -13.12 46.64
N THR A 5 4.87 -12.22 45.69
CA THR A 5 4.45 -12.10 44.26
C THR A 5 4.69 -10.66 43.78
N LYS A 6 5.09 -10.32 42.55
CA LYS A 6 5.60 -10.99 41.36
C LYS A 6 6.05 -9.85 40.43
N THR A 7 7.35 -9.78 40.13
CA THR A 7 7.88 -8.93 39.05
C THR A 7 7.27 -9.37 37.72
N ARG A 8 6.54 -8.49 37.03
CA ARG A 8 6.37 -8.63 35.57
C ARG A 8 6.15 -7.28 34.90
N SER A 9 7.17 -6.94 34.12
CA SER A 9 7.31 -5.79 33.24
C SER A 9 6.08 -5.54 32.36
N PRO A 10 5.72 -4.28 32.09
CA PRO A 10 5.05 -3.99 30.84
C PRO A 10 6.07 -4.18 29.72
N ARG A 11 5.83 -5.21 28.90
CA ARG A 11 6.57 -5.49 27.68
C ARG A 11 6.42 -4.26 26.77
N LYS A 12 7.49 -3.49 26.62
CA LYS A 12 7.64 -2.51 25.53
C LYS A 12 7.56 -3.27 24.21
N THR A 13 6.38 -3.36 23.61
CA THR A 13 6.27 -3.54 22.16
C THR A 13 6.56 -2.18 21.54
N ALA A 14 7.85 -1.91 21.35
CA ALA A 14 8.29 -0.92 20.38
C ALA A 14 7.75 -1.41 19.03
N ARG A 15 6.61 -0.85 18.61
CA ARG A 15 6.26 -0.84 17.19
C ARG A 15 7.31 0.04 16.56
N THR A 16 8.22 -0.58 15.82
CA THR A 16 9.23 0.10 15.02
C THR A 16 8.49 0.88 13.94
N THR A 17 8.08 2.10 14.26
CA THR A 17 7.68 3.09 13.27
C THR A 17 8.97 3.53 12.58
N THR A 18 9.38 2.78 11.57
CA THR A 18 10.53 3.13 10.73
C THR A 18 10.24 4.48 10.07
N ALA A 19 11.00 5.47 10.54
CA ALA A 19 11.33 6.76 9.94
C ALA A 19 10.29 7.38 9.00
N LEU A 20 9.52 8.30 9.58
CA LEU A 20 8.91 9.44 8.89
C LEU A 20 10.00 10.28 8.19
N SER A 21 10.29 9.98 6.93
CA SER A 21 10.76 11.01 6.00
C SER A 21 9.50 11.71 5.48
N PRO A 22 9.30 13.02 5.75
CA PRO A 22 8.25 13.80 5.09
C PRO A 22 8.69 14.05 3.65
N MET A 23 8.72 12.98 2.86
CA MET A 23 8.71 13.07 1.41
C MET A 23 7.40 13.81 1.07
N PRO A 24 7.44 14.87 0.24
CA PRO A 24 6.28 15.70 0.01
C PRO A 24 5.11 14.80 -0.40
N LEU A 25 3.95 14.97 0.25
CA LEU A 25 2.78 14.07 0.14
C LEU A 25 2.33 13.79 -1.32
N VAL A 26 2.69 14.69 -2.24
CA VAL A 26 2.56 14.51 -3.68
C VAL A 26 3.40 13.35 -4.22
N SER A 27 4.66 13.22 -3.82
CA SER A 27 5.54 12.11 -4.22
C SER A 27 5.05 10.77 -3.72
N ARG A 28 4.49 10.70 -2.50
CA ARG A 28 3.99 9.44 -1.94
C ARG A 28 2.78 8.91 -2.70
N ARG A 29 1.88 9.80 -3.16
CA ARG A 29 0.76 9.39 -4.03
C ARG A 29 1.22 8.96 -5.41
N ASP A 30 2.22 9.62 -5.98
CA ASP A 30 2.79 9.20 -7.26
C ASP A 30 3.51 7.85 -7.16
N THR A 31 4.27 7.61 -6.09
CA THR A 31 4.83 6.28 -5.79
C THR A 31 3.73 5.23 -5.61
N LEU A 32 2.68 5.53 -4.85
CA LEU A 32 1.53 4.62 -4.70
C LEU A 32 0.85 4.33 -6.04
N ARG A 33 0.78 5.31 -6.96
CA ARG A 33 0.19 5.11 -8.29
C ARG A 33 1.07 4.25 -9.17
N ASP A 34 2.37 4.49 -9.16
CA ASP A 34 3.36 3.71 -9.91
C ASP A 34 3.35 2.25 -9.44
N GLU A 35 3.44 2.05 -8.12
CA GLU A 35 3.37 0.75 -7.48
C GLU A 35 1.99 0.09 -7.62
N LEU A 36 0.89 0.85 -7.73
CA LEU A 36 -0.47 0.30 -7.88
C LEU A 36 -0.57 -0.59 -9.12
N LEU A 37 0.03 -0.20 -10.25
CA LEU A 37 0.01 -1.01 -11.47
C LEU A 37 0.72 -2.36 -11.27
N ALA A 38 1.89 -2.35 -10.63
CA ALA A 38 2.63 -3.56 -10.28
C ALA A 38 1.84 -4.42 -9.26
N THR A 39 1.24 -3.77 -8.26
CA THR A 39 0.42 -4.40 -7.23
C THR A 39 -0.81 -5.10 -7.82
N VAL A 40 -1.47 -4.47 -8.81
CA VAL A 40 -2.60 -5.05 -9.55
C VAL A 40 -2.15 -6.28 -10.35
N ASP A 41 -0.98 -6.25 -10.97
CA ASP A 41 -0.43 -7.41 -11.67
C ASP A 41 -0.14 -8.58 -10.71
N LEU A 42 0.44 -8.29 -9.54
CA LEU A 42 0.63 -9.27 -8.47
C LEU A 42 -0.70 -9.87 -7.99
N LEU A 43 -1.74 -9.05 -7.80
CA LEU A 43 -3.09 -9.53 -7.47
C LEU A 43 -3.65 -10.48 -8.52
N LYS A 44 -3.50 -10.14 -9.81
CA LYS A 44 -3.93 -11.02 -10.93
C LYS A 44 -3.19 -12.35 -10.93
N ARG A 45 -1.92 -12.38 -10.50
CA ARG A 45 -1.10 -13.59 -10.35
C ARG A 45 -1.34 -14.35 -9.04
N ARG A 46 -2.30 -13.92 -8.20
CA ARG A 46 -2.54 -14.44 -6.83
C ARG A 46 -1.34 -14.26 -5.88
N ARG A 47 -0.47 -13.29 -6.14
CA ARG A 47 0.72 -12.96 -5.35
C ARG A 47 0.51 -11.74 -4.46
N ALA A 48 -0.70 -11.59 -3.91
CA ALA A 48 -1.01 -10.48 -3.01
C ALA A 48 -0.12 -10.47 -1.75
N ALA A 49 0.39 -11.64 -1.35
CA ALA A 49 1.30 -11.79 -0.21
C ALA A 49 2.69 -11.15 -0.42
N GLU A 50 3.05 -10.75 -1.64
CA GLU A 50 4.30 -10.05 -1.92
C GLU A 50 4.21 -8.53 -1.78
N ILE A 51 2.98 -8.02 -1.61
CA ILE A 51 2.73 -6.61 -1.42
C ILE A 51 2.98 -6.30 0.06
N ASP A 52 3.75 -5.25 0.34
CA ASP A 52 3.99 -4.81 1.71
C ASP A 52 2.67 -4.42 2.39
N GLU A 53 2.49 -4.85 3.64
CA GLU A 53 1.27 -4.58 4.39
C GLU A 53 1.01 -3.07 4.53
N GLY A 54 2.06 -2.24 4.63
CA GLY A 54 1.92 -0.79 4.66
C GLY A 54 1.33 -0.21 3.37
N TYR A 55 1.69 -0.77 2.20
CA TYR A 55 1.08 -0.37 0.93
C TYR A 55 -0.38 -0.84 0.84
N ILE A 56 -0.69 -2.05 1.31
CA ILE A 56 -2.07 -2.57 1.34
C ILE A 56 -2.96 -1.66 2.19
N GLU A 57 -2.51 -1.26 3.38
CA GLU A 57 -3.26 -0.34 4.25
C GLU A 57 -3.48 1.03 3.59
N ASP A 58 -2.44 1.60 2.97
CA ASP A 58 -2.53 2.85 2.21
C ASP A 58 -3.54 2.74 1.04
N TYR A 59 -3.54 1.62 0.30
CA TYR A 59 -4.48 1.39 -0.81
C TYR A 59 -5.93 1.21 -0.35
N ILE A 60 -6.14 0.57 0.80
CA ILE A 60 -7.47 0.42 1.40
C ILE A 60 -7.98 1.76 1.91
N ALA A 61 -7.12 2.55 2.57
CA ALA A 61 -7.46 3.90 3.03
C ALA A 61 -7.84 4.83 1.86
N LEU A 62 -7.25 4.63 0.68
CA LEU A 62 -7.57 5.35 -0.56
C LEU A 62 -8.79 4.78 -1.31
N HIS A 63 -9.44 3.74 -0.78
CA HIS A 63 -10.53 3.00 -1.44
C HIS A 63 -10.13 2.37 -2.78
N TRP A 64 -8.85 2.16 -3.06
CA TRP A 64 -8.38 1.53 -4.30
C TRP A 64 -8.44 0.00 -4.20
N MET A 65 -8.33 -0.53 -2.99
CA MET A 65 -8.43 -1.94 -2.69
C MET A 65 -9.35 -2.18 -1.50
N GLU A 66 -9.89 -3.38 -1.40
CA GLU A 66 -10.70 -3.80 -0.26
C GLU A 66 -10.37 -5.23 0.16
N TRP A 67 -10.50 -5.50 1.46
CA TRP A 67 -10.49 -6.85 1.98
C TRP A 67 -11.86 -7.51 1.79
N HIS A 68 -11.90 -8.56 0.98
CA HIS A 68 -13.11 -9.33 0.73
C HIS A 68 -12.92 -10.79 1.17
N GLY A 69 -13.49 -11.15 2.32
CA GLY A 69 -13.53 -12.54 2.80
C GLY A 69 -12.16 -13.22 2.95
N GLY A 70 -11.11 -12.46 3.28
CA GLY A 70 -9.74 -12.97 3.43
C GLY A 70 -8.88 -12.91 2.17
N SER A 71 -9.38 -12.33 1.07
CA SER A 71 -8.58 -12.01 -0.11
C SER A 71 -8.65 -10.52 -0.41
N LEU A 72 -7.53 -9.94 -0.81
CA LEU A 72 -7.48 -8.56 -1.25
C LEU A 72 -8.04 -8.47 -2.68
N ARG A 73 -8.95 -7.53 -2.92
CA ARG A 73 -9.58 -7.32 -4.23
C ARG A 73 -9.44 -5.87 -4.66
N LEU A 74 -9.25 -5.67 -5.95
CA LEU A 74 -9.28 -4.33 -6.55
C LEU A 74 -10.72 -3.81 -6.58
N THR A 75 -10.91 -2.57 -6.15
CA THR A 75 -12.22 -1.90 -6.22
C THR A 75 -12.42 -1.24 -7.58
N THR A 76 -13.65 -0.80 -7.86
CA THR A 76 -13.97 0.04 -9.02
C THR A 76 -13.11 1.31 -9.06
N THR A 77 -12.84 1.93 -7.90
CA THR A 77 -11.99 3.13 -7.81
C THR A 77 -10.56 2.82 -8.22
N GLY A 78 -9.97 1.73 -7.71
CA GLY A 78 -8.61 1.31 -8.09
C GLY A 78 -8.49 0.98 -9.58
N GLU A 79 -9.52 0.36 -10.17
CA GLU A 79 -9.56 0.09 -11.61
C GLU A 79 -9.63 1.39 -12.44
N ASN A 80 -10.42 2.37 -12.02
CA ASN A 80 -10.48 3.67 -12.68
C ASN A 80 -9.15 4.43 -12.59
N VAL A 81 -8.46 4.36 -11.43
CA VAL A 81 -7.12 4.95 -11.26
C VAL A 81 -6.11 4.27 -12.18
N CYS A 82 -6.12 2.94 -12.26
CA CYS A 82 -5.27 2.19 -13.18
C CYS A 82 -5.49 2.60 -14.66
N LYS A 83 -6.76 2.70 -15.09
CA LYS A 83 -7.11 3.20 -16.43
C LYS A 83 -6.63 4.63 -16.66
N HIS A 84 -6.79 5.49 -15.65
CA HIS A 84 -6.32 6.87 -15.71
C HIS A 84 -4.79 6.95 -15.84
N LEU A 85 -4.06 6.15 -15.07
CA LEU A 85 -2.60 6.07 -15.13
C LEU A 85 -2.11 5.56 -16.48
N ALA A 86 -2.69 4.47 -16.98
CA ALA A 86 -2.37 3.95 -18.31
C ALA A 86 -2.63 5.00 -19.41
N SER A 87 -3.70 5.78 -19.27
CA SER A 87 -4.01 6.90 -20.17
C SER A 87 -2.99 8.04 -20.05
N LEU A 88 -2.58 8.39 -18.83
CA LEU A 88 -1.55 9.41 -18.59
C LEU A 88 -0.19 9.00 -19.14
N LEU A 89 0.23 7.76 -18.92
CA LEU A 89 1.48 7.18 -19.46
C LEU A 89 1.48 7.18 -20.99
N SER A 90 0.36 6.81 -21.60
CA SER A 90 0.18 6.87 -23.06
C SER A 90 0.27 8.32 -23.58
N ARG A 91 -0.26 9.29 -22.82
CA ARG A 91 -0.19 10.72 -23.18
C ARG A 91 1.16 11.38 -22.88
N ALA A 92 1.91 10.84 -21.92
CA ALA A 92 3.23 11.32 -21.53
C ALA A 92 4.35 10.86 -22.45
N SER A 93 4.06 10.02 -23.46
CA SER A 93 4.96 9.76 -24.58
C SER A 93 4.91 10.94 -25.55
N PRO A 94 5.95 11.80 -25.62
CA PRO A 94 5.99 12.85 -26.62
C PRO A 94 6.26 12.20 -27.96
N GLN A 95 5.30 12.35 -28.88
CA GLN A 95 5.45 11.96 -30.27
C GLN A 95 6.73 12.60 -30.86
N PRO A 96 7.67 11.83 -31.43
CA PRO A 96 8.80 12.42 -32.12
C PRO A 96 8.27 13.13 -33.37
N ALA A 97 8.27 14.46 -33.34
CA ALA A 97 8.07 15.28 -34.52
C ALA A 97 9.22 14.98 -35.50
N ASN A 98 8.84 14.56 -36.72
CA ASN A 98 9.72 14.40 -37.87
C ASN A 98 9.80 15.73 -38.63
#